data_AF-A0A9N7QMA4-F1
#
_entry.id   AF-A0A9N7QMA4-F1
#
_cell.length_a   1.000
_cell.length_b   1.000
_cell.length_c   1.000
_cell.angle_alpha   90.00
_cell.angle_beta   90.00
_cell.angle_gamma   90.00
#
_symmetry.space_group_name_H-M   'P 1'
#
loop_
_entity.id
_entity.type
_entity.pdbx_description
1 polymer ?
#
loop_
_entity_poly.entity_id
_entity_poly.type
_entity_poly.pdbx_seq_one_letter_code
_entity_poly.pdbx_strand_id
1 'polypeptide(L)'
;MYYVRTADRLQRTAPWVESLEGGLDHVREVVCDDSLGLAEEFEAAVQHHVANYKCEWKGVLEDPDKLSRFVSFVNAPDAADPTVTFTERAGRKVPVSIGIPRVRS
;
A
#
# COMPACT_ATOMS: atom_id res chain seq x y z
N MET A 1 -12.59 3.24 12.01
CA MET A 1 -12.02 2.35 13.05
C MET A 1 -12.87 1.11 13.31
N TYR A 2 -14.19 1.18 13.21
CA TYR A 2 -15.10 0.06 13.43
C TYR A 2 -14.66 -1.25 12.74
N TYR A 3 -14.53 -1.29 11.40
CA TYR A 3 -14.02 -2.45 10.66
C TYR A 3 -12.72 -3.04 11.24
N VAL A 4 -11.73 -2.18 11.51
CA VAL A 4 -10.42 -2.58 12.01
C VAL A 4 -10.51 -3.25 13.38
N ARG A 5 -11.49 -2.88 14.21
CA ARG A 5 -11.67 -3.41 15.56
C ARG A 5 -12.55 -4.65 15.61
N THR A 6 -13.49 -4.79 14.67
CA THR A 6 -14.53 -5.83 14.73
C THR A 6 -14.34 -6.95 13.72
N ALA A 7 -13.56 -6.73 12.65
CA ALA A 7 -13.33 -7.77 11.66
C ALA A 7 -12.31 -8.79 12.15
N ASP A 8 -12.51 -10.05 11.74
CA ASP A 8 -11.56 -11.13 11.99
C ASP A 8 -10.25 -10.93 11.22
N ARG A 9 -9.20 -11.63 11.67
CA ARG A 9 -7.89 -11.61 11.01
C ARG A 9 -8.02 -12.04 9.55
N LEU A 10 -7.54 -11.19 8.64
CA LEU A 10 -7.59 -11.40 7.19
C LEU A 10 -9.00 -11.52 6.60
N GLN A 11 -10.04 -11.15 7.37
CA GLN A 11 -11.39 -11.07 6.83
C GLN A 11 -11.45 -9.97 5.78
N ARG A 12 -12.22 -10.19 4.72
CA ARG A 12 -12.53 -9.17 3.72
C ARG A 12 -13.79 -8.41 4.11
N THR A 13 -13.91 -7.18 3.62
CA THR A 13 -15.01 -6.28 4.00
C THR A 13 -16.39 -6.85 3.64
N ALA A 14 -16.57 -7.49 2.49
CA ALA A 14 -17.87 -8.04 2.11
C ALA A 14 -18.35 -9.17 3.06
N PRO A 15 -17.58 -10.24 3.31
CA PRO A 15 -17.92 -11.24 4.33
C PRO A 15 -18.08 -10.67 5.75
N TRP A 16 -17.34 -9.61 6.09
CA TRP A 16 -17.50 -8.93 7.38
C TRP A 16 -18.86 -8.25 7.48
N VAL A 17 -19.28 -7.48 6.47
CA VAL A 17 -20.62 -6.85 6.46
C VAL A 17 -21.72 -7.90 6.54
N GLU A 18 -21.59 -9.01 5.82
CA GLU A 18 -22.55 -10.12 5.86
C GLU A 18 -22.66 -10.77 7.25
N SER A 19 -21.60 -10.73 8.04
CA SER A 19 -21.58 -11.28 9.40
C SER A 19 -22.25 -10.38 10.45
N LEU A 20 -22.49 -9.11 10.14
CA LEU A 20 -23.15 -8.17 11.04
C LEU A 20 -24.67 -8.32 10.95
N GLU A 21 -25.33 -8.40 12.11
CA GLU A 21 -26.79 -8.26 12.16
C GLU A 21 -27.19 -6.87 11.64
N GLY A 22 -28.09 -6.83 10.66
CA GLY A 22 -28.45 -5.58 9.95
C GLY A 22 -27.49 -5.16 8.83
N GLY A 23 -26.39 -5.89 8.61
CA GLY A 23 -25.50 -5.71 7.46
C GLY A 23 -25.00 -4.26 7.29
N LEU A 24 -25.12 -3.74 6.07
CA LEU A 24 -24.64 -2.39 5.74
C LEU A 24 -25.43 -1.29 6.46
N ASP A 25 -26.71 -1.50 6.74
CA ASP A 25 -27.54 -0.52 7.44
C ASP A 25 -27.03 -0.35 8.88
N HIS A 26 -26.66 -1.44 9.54
CA HIS A 26 -26.03 -1.36 10.86
C HIS A 26 -24.69 -0.62 10.82
N VAL A 27 -23.86 -0.85 9.80
CA VAL A 27 -22.60 -0.09 9.64
C VAL A 27 -22.88 1.41 9.49
N ARG A 28 -23.92 1.78 8.76
CA ARG A 28 -24.34 3.19 8.61
C ARG A 28 -24.77 3.77 9.96
N GLU A 29 -25.61 3.08 10.72
CA GLU A 29 -26.05 3.55 12.05
C GLU A 29 -24.85 3.80 12.99
N VAL A 30 -23.88 2.89 13.00
CA VAL A 30 -22.71 3.02 13.87
C VAL A 30 -21.79 4.16 13.44
N VAL A 31 -21.52 4.29 12.13
CA VAL A 31 -20.50 5.21 11.62
C VAL A 31 -21.06 6.61 11.33
N CYS A 32 -22.29 6.71 10.84
CA CYS A 32 -22.91 7.97 10.47
C CYS A 32 -23.78 8.55 11.60
N ASP A 33 -24.52 7.70 12.31
CA ASP A 33 -25.50 8.15 13.31
C ASP A 33 -24.98 8.00 14.75
N ASP A 34 -23.73 7.56 14.92
CA ASP A 34 -23.06 7.33 16.22
C ASP A 34 -23.92 6.51 17.20
N SER A 35 -24.60 5.48 16.70
CA SER A 35 -25.54 4.67 17.49
C SER A 35 -24.90 3.98 18.70
N LEU A 36 -23.57 3.87 18.73
CA LEU A 36 -22.79 3.29 19.83
C LEU A 36 -22.09 4.34 20.72
N GLY A 37 -22.13 5.63 20.37
CA GLY A 37 -21.42 6.69 21.12
C GLY A 37 -19.90 6.57 21.07
N LEU A 38 -19.34 6.04 19.98
CA LEU A 38 -17.90 5.74 19.82
C LEU A 38 -17.21 6.64 18.79
N ALA A 39 -17.93 7.56 18.15
CA ALA A 39 -17.38 8.41 17.10
C ALA A 39 -16.14 9.19 17.57
N GLU A 40 -16.19 9.81 18.75
CA GLU A 40 -15.05 10.57 19.29
C GLU A 40 -13.82 9.68 19.52
N GLU A 41 -14.03 8.46 20.03
CA GLU A 41 -12.94 7.51 20.23
C GLU A 41 -12.34 7.02 18.91
N PHE A 42 -13.18 6.82 17.89
CA PHE A 42 -12.74 6.47 16.55
C PHE A 42 -11.92 7.58 15.92
N GLU A 43 -12.33 8.85 16.07
CA GLU A 43 -11.58 10.02 15.61
C GLU A 43 -10.23 10.13 16.33
N ALA A 44 -10.22 10.00 17.66
CA ALA A 44 -8.97 10.02 18.44
C ALA A 44 -7.99 8.91 17.99
N ALA A 45 -8.52 7.72 17.71
CA ALA A 45 -7.70 6.62 17.22
C ALA A 45 -7.17 6.88 15.79
N VAL A 46 -7.96 7.50 14.90
CA VAL A 46 -7.49 7.90 13.56
C VAL A 46 -6.40 8.95 13.67
N GLN A 47 -6.59 9.97 14.51
CA GLN A 47 -5.59 11.01 14.75
C GLN A 47 -4.28 10.40 15.27
N HIS A 48 -4.36 9.48 16.22
CA HIS A 48 -3.19 8.77 16.72
C HIS A 48 -2.50 7.96 15.62
N HIS A 49 -3.26 7.24 14.78
CA HIS A 49 -2.70 6.49 13.66
C HIS A 49 -1.96 7.40 12.67
N VAL A 50 -2.57 8.52 12.30
CA VAL A 50 -1.97 9.50 11.37
C VAL A 50 -0.71 10.14 11.98
N ALA A 51 -0.76 10.53 13.25
CA ALA A 51 0.37 11.15 13.94
C ALA A 51 1.61 10.23 14.01
N ASN A 52 1.40 8.91 14.03
CA ASN A 52 2.46 7.92 14.14
C ASN A 52 2.79 7.23 12.81
N TYR A 53 2.07 7.53 11.73
CA TYR A 53 2.32 6.93 10.43
C TYR A 53 3.72 7.28 9.91
N LYS A 54 4.46 6.24 9.47
CA LYS A 54 5.76 6.38 8.83
C LYS A 54 5.75 5.63 7.51
N CYS A 55 6.30 6.26 6.48
CA CYS A 55 6.47 5.66 5.16
C CYS A 55 7.94 5.41 4.91
N GLU A 56 8.35 4.15 4.87
CA GLU A 56 9.74 3.75 4.65
C GLU A 56 10.28 4.30 3.32
N TRP A 57 9.47 4.33 2.26
CA TRP A 57 9.87 4.89 0.96
C TRP A 57 10.12 6.40 1.02
N LYS A 58 9.25 7.14 1.72
CA LYS A 58 9.48 8.56 1.97
C LYS A 58 10.79 8.76 2.75
N GLY A 59 11.00 7.94 3.78
CA GLY A 59 12.23 7.96 4.57
C GLY A 59 13.50 7.64 3.77
N VAL A 60 13.41 6.79 2.74
CA VAL A 60 14.50 6.55 1.79
C VAL A 60 14.76 7.77 0.91
N LEU A 61 13.71 8.41 0.39
CA LEU A 61 13.86 9.59 -0.48
C LEU A 61 14.44 10.80 0.26
N GLU A 62 14.16 10.92 1.56
CA GLU A 62 14.66 12.00 2.43
C GLU A 62 16.09 11.76 2.94
N ASP A 63 16.65 10.57 2.73
CA ASP A 63 17.97 10.15 3.22
C ASP A 63 18.91 9.87 2.03
N PRO A 64 19.80 10.81 1.67
CA PRO A 64 20.71 10.65 0.53
C PRO A 64 21.60 9.39 0.60
N ASP A 65 21.99 8.98 1.80
CA ASP A 65 22.83 7.79 2.01
C ASP A 65 22.06 6.50 1.78
N LYS A 66 20.74 6.48 2.07
CA LYS A 66 19.87 5.36 1.68
C LYS A 66 19.54 5.41 0.21
N LEU A 67 19.24 6.59 -0.33
CA LEU A 67 18.87 6.76 -1.73
C LEU A 67 20.00 6.32 -2.68
N SER A 68 21.25 6.63 -2.34
CA SER A 68 22.43 6.24 -3.14
C SER A 68 22.59 4.72 -3.33
N ARG A 69 21.92 3.90 -2.50
CA ARG A 69 21.95 2.44 -2.60
C ARG A 69 21.03 1.91 -3.72
N PHE A 70 20.12 2.72 -4.23
CA PHE A 70 19.19 2.34 -5.30
C PHE A 70 19.83 2.50 -6.69
N VAL A 71 20.96 1.81 -6.89
CA VAL A 71 21.68 1.68 -8.18
C VAL A 71 21.64 0.24 -8.67
N SER A 72 21.89 0.01 -9.96
CA SER A 72 21.87 -1.33 -10.55
C SER A 72 22.93 -2.26 -9.94
N PHE A 73 24.16 -1.77 -9.72
CA PHE A 73 25.25 -2.55 -9.13
C PHE A 73 25.98 -1.74 -8.06
N VAL A 74 25.97 -2.24 -6.81
CA VAL A 74 26.62 -1.55 -5.69
C VAL A 74 28.15 -1.45 -5.87
N ASN A 75 28.75 -2.46 -6.49
CA ASN A 75 30.20 -2.53 -6.75
C ASN A 75 30.64 -1.82 -8.04
N ALA A 76 29.70 -1.45 -8.91
CA ALA A 76 29.96 -0.74 -10.15
C ALA A 76 28.82 0.27 -10.44
N PRO A 77 28.69 1.34 -9.64
CA PRO A 77 27.52 2.23 -9.67
C PRO A 77 27.31 2.92 -11.02
N ASP A 78 28.40 3.18 -11.74
CA ASP A 78 28.38 3.83 -13.07
C ASP A 78 28.15 2.83 -14.22
N ALA A 79 28.16 1.52 -13.94
CA ALA A 79 27.91 0.51 -14.96
C ALA A 79 26.41 0.39 -15.22
N ALA A 80 26.00 0.64 -16.46
CA ALA A 80 24.64 0.35 -16.91
C ALA A 80 24.40 -1.17 -16.91
N ASP A 81 23.21 -1.59 -16.47
CA ASP A 81 22.77 -2.99 -16.61
C ASP A 81 22.46 -3.31 -18.07
N PRO A 82 23.26 -4.16 -18.75
CA PRO A 82 23.06 -4.47 -20.15
C PRO A 82 21.80 -5.31 -20.40
N THR A 83 21.21 -5.88 -19.35
CA THR A 83 19.99 -6.70 -19.45
C THR A 83 18.71 -5.86 -19.43
N VAL A 84 18.78 -4.60 -19.01
CA VAL A 84 17.60 -3.72 -18.89
C VAL A 84 17.72 -2.53 -19.82
N THR A 85 16.90 -2.51 -20.87
CA THR A 85 16.75 -1.34 -21.76
C THR A 85 15.39 -0.69 -21.52
N PHE A 86 15.31 0.63 -21.61
CA PHE A 86 14.05 1.39 -21.48
C PHE A 86 13.67 2.07 -22.80
N THR A 87 12.37 2.20 -23.03
CA THR A 87 11.77 2.97 -24.13
C THR A 87 10.67 3.88 -23.58
N GLU A 88 10.09 4.74 -24.41
CA GLU A 88 8.93 5.55 -24.05
C GLU A 88 7.66 5.00 -24.67
N ARG A 89 6.61 4.85 -23.85
CA ARG A 89 5.26 4.49 -24.29
C ARG A 89 4.25 5.41 -23.64
N ALA A 90 3.51 6.16 -24.46
CA ALA A 90 2.53 7.14 -24.01
C ALA A 90 3.09 8.14 -22.96
N GLY A 91 4.30 8.66 -23.22
CA GLY A 91 4.97 9.63 -22.34
C GLY A 91 5.51 9.06 -21.02
N ARG A 92 5.58 7.73 -20.88
CA ARG A 92 6.14 7.07 -19.69
C ARG A 92 7.34 6.20 -20.08
N LYS A 93 8.42 6.28 -19.29
CA LYS A 93 9.57 5.38 -19.38
C LYS A 93 9.13 3.97 -19.00
N VAL A 94 9.25 3.00 -19.90
CA VAL A 94 8.87 1.59 -19.72
C VAL A 94 10.04 0.69 -20.08
N PRO A 95 10.23 -0.45 -19.39
CA PRO A 95 11.24 -1.43 -19.79
C PRO A 95 10.88 -2.05 -21.14
N VAL A 96 11.88 -2.27 -21.99
CA VAL A 96 11.75 -3.03 -23.23
C VAL A 96 11.59 -4.50 -22.85
N SER A 97 10.55 -5.15 -23.39
CA SER A 97 10.37 -6.59 -23.20
C SER A 97 11.49 -7.35 -23.91
N ILE A 98 12.21 -8.20 -23.18
CA ILE A 98 13.33 -9.01 -23.68
C ILE A 98 12.81 -10.30 -24.37
N GLY A 99 11.49 -10.46 -24.48
CA GLY A 99 10.86 -11.70 -24.94
C GLY A 99 10.95 -12.83 -23.91
N ILE A 100 10.14 -13.88 -24.09
CA ILE A 100 10.23 -15.09 -23.27
C ILE A 100 11.35 -15.97 -23.85
N PRO A 101 12.33 -16.43 -23.05
CA PRO A 101 13.38 -17.33 -23.53
C PRO A 101 12.75 -18.59 -24.13
N ARG A 102 13.12 -18.96 -25.35
CA ARG A 102 12.74 -20.25 -25.93
C ARG A 102 13.69 -21.33 -25.41
N VAL A 103 13.17 -22.33 -24.72
CA VAL A 103 13.92 -23.53 -24.36
C VAL A 103 14.25 -24.27 -25.65
N ARG A 104 15.53 -24.58 -25.90
CA ARG A 104 15.93 -25.43 -27.02
C ARG A 104 15.43 -26.85 -26.74
N SER A 105 14.60 -27.38 -27.63
CA SER A 105 14.24 -28.81 -27.69
C SER A 105 15.40 -29.66 -28.16
#